data_AF-A0A921AUU6-F1
#
_entry.id   AF-A0A921AUU6-F1
#
_cell.length_a   1.000
_cell.length_b   1.000
_cell.length_c   1.000
_cell.angle_alpha   90.00
_cell.angle_beta   90.00
_cell.angle_gamma   90.00
#
_symmetry.space_group_name_H-M   'P 1'
#
loop_
_entity.id
_entity.type
_entity.pdbx_description
1 polymer ?
#
loop_
_entity_poly.entity_id
_entity_poly.type
_entity_poly.pdbx_seq_one_letter_code
_entity_poly.pdbx_strand_id
1 'polypeptide(L)'
;MNSFGPFIAGSGNFRVEAFCRMAGEDLIISISGGESPHVGAVALAVPRETGRADNIGLLCAPGHRDDLPAHALAKKICAVLGRTVCLTVGLHVDNAGADDIALLVKNAEEAVATLTRAMQRVSAGISRA
;
A
#
# COMPACT_ATOMS: atom_id res chain seq x y z
N MET A 1 6.02 10.92 -16.30
CA MET A 1 6.69 10.48 -15.05
C MET A 1 6.05 9.18 -14.63
N ASN A 2 6.84 8.16 -14.29
CA ASN A 2 6.37 6.81 -13.94
C ASN A 2 5.92 6.72 -12.46
N SER A 3 5.28 7.77 -11.95
CA SER A 3 4.89 7.88 -10.54
C SER A 3 3.44 8.35 -10.41
N PHE A 4 2.73 7.82 -9.42
CA PHE A 4 1.32 8.11 -9.14
C PHE A 4 1.14 8.43 -7.66
N GLY A 5 0.37 9.48 -7.38
CA GLY A 5 0.09 9.95 -6.02
C GLY A 5 0.89 11.20 -5.63
N PRO A 6 0.88 11.57 -4.33
CA PRO A 6 0.28 10.80 -3.25
C PRO A 6 -1.26 10.73 -3.34
N PHE A 7 -1.81 9.56 -3.07
CA PHE A 7 -3.24 9.38 -2.80
C PHE A 7 -3.44 9.46 -1.30
N ILE A 8 -4.30 10.36 -0.85
CA ILE A 8 -4.40 10.76 0.55
C ILE A 8 -5.76 10.35 1.10
N ALA A 9 -5.78 9.81 2.32
CA ALA A 9 -6.98 9.57 3.11
C ALA A 9 -6.77 10.03 4.56
N GLY A 10 -7.85 10.36 5.25
CA GLY A 10 -7.80 10.93 6.60
C GLY A 10 -7.23 12.35 6.67
N SER A 11 -7.05 12.84 7.89
CA SER A 11 -6.54 14.18 8.19
C SER A 11 -5.82 14.20 9.55
N GLY A 12 -5.05 15.26 9.81
CA GLY A 12 -4.28 15.42 11.04
C GLY A 12 -3.36 14.23 11.32
N ASN A 13 -3.35 13.77 12.56
CA ASN A 13 -2.56 12.63 13.04
C ASN A 13 -2.97 11.28 12.42
N PHE A 14 -4.06 11.22 11.66
CA PHE A 14 -4.53 10.00 11.01
C PHE A 14 -4.43 10.08 9.50
N ARG A 15 -3.76 11.11 8.97
CA ARG A 15 -3.54 11.26 7.54
C ARG A 15 -2.58 10.18 7.04
N VAL A 16 -3.00 9.46 6.00
CA VAL A 16 -2.22 8.42 5.33
C VAL A 16 -2.04 8.79 3.87
N GLU A 17 -0.83 8.61 3.38
CA GLU A 17 -0.46 8.78 1.98
C GLU A 17 -0.04 7.44 1.38
N ALA A 18 -0.50 7.19 0.15
CA ALA A 18 -0.01 6.11 -0.69
C ALA A 18 0.64 6.68 -1.95
N PHE A 19 1.90 6.33 -2.20
CA PHE A 19 2.64 6.72 -3.40
C PHE A 19 3.08 5.48 -4.17
N CYS A 20 2.98 5.53 -5.50
CA CYS A 20 3.36 4.42 -6.37
C CYS A 20 4.39 4.89 -7.40
N ARG A 21 5.42 4.09 -7.61
CA ARG A 21 6.36 4.21 -8.73
C ARG A 21 6.33 2.92 -9.55
N MET A 22 6.28 3.05 -10.87
CA MET A 22 6.46 1.91 -11.77
C MET A 22 7.92 1.50 -11.85
N ALA A 23 8.19 0.20 -11.79
CA ALA A 23 9.45 -0.44 -12.12
C ALA A 23 9.20 -1.38 -13.30
N GLY A 24 9.21 -0.82 -14.52
CA GLY A 24 8.68 -1.54 -15.69
C GLY A 24 7.18 -1.76 -15.54
N GLU A 25 6.75 -3.01 -15.48
CA GLU A 25 5.35 -3.39 -15.23
C GLU A 25 5.02 -3.60 -13.74
N ASP A 26 6.05 -3.71 -12.90
CA ASP A 26 5.91 -3.94 -11.46
C ASP A 26 5.77 -2.63 -10.68
N LEU A 27 5.32 -2.73 -9.43
CA LEU A 27 4.96 -1.59 -8.60
C LEU A 27 5.83 -1.51 -7.35
N ILE A 28 6.41 -0.33 -7.11
CA ILE A 28 7.02 0.05 -5.83
C ILE A 28 6.07 1.03 -5.16
N ILE A 29 5.52 0.65 -4.01
CA ILE A 29 4.49 1.42 -3.31
C ILE A 29 4.98 1.71 -1.90
N SER A 30 4.78 2.95 -1.45
CA SER A 30 4.98 3.34 -0.06
C SER A 30 3.66 3.82 0.53
N ILE A 31 3.31 3.28 1.70
CA ILE A 31 2.20 3.75 2.53
C ILE A 31 2.80 4.29 3.81
N SER A 32 2.57 5.57 4.05
CA SER A 32 3.15 6.29 5.18
C SER A 32 2.12 7.25 5.75
N GLY A 33 2.09 7.39 7.07
CA GLY A 33 1.09 8.23 7.70
C GLY A 33 1.24 8.31 9.20
N GLY A 34 0.44 9.19 9.77
CA GLY A 34 0.49 9.55 11.17
C GLY A 34 1.58 10.57 11.50
N GLU A 35 2.01 10.58 12.76
CA GLU A 35 2.84 11.62 13.36
C GLU A 35 4.34 11.39 13.14
N SER A 36 4.78 10.12 13.09
CA SER A 36 6.18 9.76 12.86
C SER A 36 6.32 8.65 11.81
N PRO A 37 6.10 8.96 10.53
CA PRO A 37 6.19 7.97 9.46
C PRO A 37 7.60 7.36 9.38
N HIS A 38 7.67 6.05 9.21
CA HIS A 38 8.91 5.28 9.12
C HIS A 38 8.73 4.11 8.13
N VAL A 39 9.69 3.19 8.06
CA VAL A 39 9.54 1.92 7.34
C VAL A 39 9.45 0.81 8.38
N GLY A 40 8.23 0.40 8.73
CA GLY A 40 7.98 -0.61 9.76
C GLY A 40 7.84 -2.02 9.18
N ALA A 41 7.37 -2.14 7.93
CA ALA A 41 7.32 -3.41 7.22
C ALA A 41 7.48 -3.24 5.71
N VAL A 42 7.96 -4.31 5.07
CA VAL A 42 8.09 -4.45 3.61
C VAL A 42 7.47 -5.77 3.20
N ALA A 43 6.56 -5.73 2.22
CA ALA A 43 5.93 -6.90 1.63
C ALA A 43 6.23 -6.97 0.13
N LEU A 44 6.65 -8.13 -0.36
CA LEU A 44 6.79 -8.43 -1.78
C LEU A 44 5.73 -9.44 -2.19
N ALA A 45 4.70 -9.00 -2.90
CA ALA A 45 3.63 -9.85 -3.41
C ALA A 45 3.81 -10.11 -4.91
N VAL A 46 3.79 -11.39 -5.30
CA VAL A 46 3.93 -11.83 -6.70
C VAL A 46 2.62 -12.52 -7.13
N PRO A 47 2.02 -12.12 -8.28
CA PRO A 47 0.80 -12.77 -8.76
C PRO A 47 1.12 -14.22 -9.20
N ARG A 48 0.26 -15.18 -8.86
CA ARG A 48 0.36 -16.57 -9.37
C ARG A 48 -0.61 -16.84 -10.52
N GLU A 49 -1.84 -16.36 -10.37
CA GLU A 49 -2.94 -16.48 -11.34
C GLU A 49 -3.71 -15.16 -11.35
N THR A 50 -4.53 -14.91 -12.37
CA THR A 50 -5.40 -13.73 -12.40
C THR A 50 -6.29 -13.69 -11.16
N GLY A 51 -6.19 -12.61 -10.38
CA GLY A 51 -6.96 -12.44 -9.13
C GLY A 51 -6.40 -13.17 -7.90
N ARG A 52 -5.23 -13.82 -7.97
CA ARG A 52 -4.59 -14.48 -6.82
C ARG A 52 -3.13 -14.05 -6.62
N ALA A 53 -2.84 -13.62 -5.39
CA ALA A 53 -1.51 -13.26 -4.90
C ALA A 53 -1.22 -14.02 -3.60
N ASP A 54 -0.83 -15.30 -3.73
CA ASP A 54 -0.57 -16.16 -2.58
C ASP A 54 0.92 -16.32 -2.27
N ASN A 55 1.80 -15.72 -3.08
CA ASN A 55 3.24 -15.67 -2.81
C ASN A 55 3.62 -14.28 -2.28
N ILE A 56 3.73 -14.15 -0.96
CA ILE A 56 4.05 -12.89 -0.28
C ILE A 56 5.21 -13.10 0.67
N GLY A 57 6.34 -12.45 0.40
CA GLY A 57 7.43 -12.31 1.35
C GLY A 57 7.19 -11.09 2.24
N LEU A 58 7.39 -11.22 3.55
CA LEU A 58 7.18 -10.14 4.52
C LEU A 58 8.41 -9.98 5.41
N LEU A 59 8.87 -8.75 5.56
CA LEU A 59 9.91 -8.36 6.51
C LEU A 59 9.34 -7.24 7.39
N CYS A 60 9.39 -7.41 8.71
CA CYS A 60 8.94 -6.40 9.67
C CYS A 60 10.11 -5.99 10.57
N ALA A 61 10.26 -4.69 10.80
CA ALA A 61 11.25 -4.15 11.71
C ALA A 61 10.90 -4.56 13.16
N PRO A 62 11.87 -4.94 14.00
CA PRO A 62 11.61 -5.36 15.38
C PRO A 62 10.86 -4.29 16.18
N GLY A 63 9.80 -4.68 16.89
CA GLY A 63 9.00 -3.78 17.73
C GLY A 63 7.87 -3.05 17.00
N HIS A 64 7.74 -3.22 15.68
CA HIS A 64 6.67 -2.64 14.87
C HIS A 64 5.49 -3.60 14.70
N ARG A 65 4.31 -3.04 14.38
CA ARG A 65 3.06 -3.79 14.12
C ARG A 65 2.51 -3.55 12.71
N ASP A 66 3.41 -3.16 11.79
CA ASP A 66 3.08 -2.87 10.39
C ASP A 66 3.01 -4.14 9.52
N ASP A 67 3.29 -5.31 10.09
CA ASP A 67 3.29 -6.61 9.42
C ASP A 67 1.92 -6.96 8.82
N LEU A 68 0.84 -6.81 9.62
CA LEU A 68 -0.52 -7.08 9.20
C LEU A 68 -0.99 -6.17 8.05
N PRO A 69 -0.90 -4.82 8.15
CA PRO A 69 -1.30 -3.96 7.04
C PRO A 69 -0.42 -4.15 5.81
N ALA A 70 0.90 -4.34 5.95
CA ALA A 70 1.78 -4.58 4.81
C ALA A 70 1.40 -5.85 4.03
N HIS A 71 1.19 -6.97 4.73
CA HIS A 71 0.79 -8.21 4.07
C HIS A 71 -0.58 -8.08 3.39
N ALA A 72 -1.60 -7.57 4.10
CA ALA A 72 -2.96 -7.47 3.59
C ALA A 72 -3.07 -6.53 2.37
N LEU A 73 -2.45 -5.36 2.45
CA LEU A 73 -2.51 -4.35 1.38
C LEU A 73 -1.71 -4.79 0.16
N ALA A 74 -0.51 -5.37 0.34
CA ALA A 74 0.27 -5.90 -0.78
C ALA A 74 -0.49 -7.02 -1.51
N LYS A 75 -1.09 -7.96 -0.77
CA LYS A 75 -1.95 -9.01 -1.32
C LYS A 75 -3.05 -8.44 -2.19
N LYS A 76 -3.79 -7.47 -1.64
CA LYS A 76 -4.94 -6.84 -2.29
C LYS A 76 -4.54 -6.13 -3.58
N ILE A 77 -3.50 -5.30 -3.55
CA ILE A 77 -3.03 -4.55 -4.72
C ILE A 77 -2.56 -5.51 -5.81
N CYS A 78 -1.73 -6.50 -5.44
CA CYS A 78 -1.20 -7.50 -6.36
C CYS A 78 -2.33 -8.30 -7.03
N ALA A 79 -3.31 -8.78 -6.27
CA ALA A 79 -4.45 -9.52 -6.80
C ALA A 79 -5.32 -8.68 -7.74
N VAL A 80 -5.55 -7.40 -7.43
CA VAL A 80 -6.40 -6.52 -8.22
C VAL A 80 -5.72 -6.03 -9.51
N LEU A 81 -4.42 -5.75 -9.47
CA LEU A 81 -3.68 -5.21 -10.61
C LEU A 81 -2.98 -6.29 -11.44
N GLY A 82 -2.81 -7.50 -10.90
CA GLY A 82 -2.10 -8.59 -11.57
C GLY A 82 -0.61 -8.29 -11.81
N ARG A 83 0.01 -7.46 -10.97
CA ARG A 83 1.42 -7.03 -11.06
C ARG A 83 2.17 -7.41 -9.80
N THR A 84 3.50 -7.56 -9.89
CA THR A 84 4.34 -7.69 -8.68
C THR A 84 4.31 -6.37 -7.91
N VAL A 85 4.19 -6.46 -6.59
CA VAL A 85 4.11 -5.31 -5.68
C VAL A 85 5.18 -5.42 -4.62
N CYS A 86 6.10 -4.46 -4.59
CA CYS A 86 6.96 -4.18 -3.44
C CYS A 86 6.32 -3.03 -2.64
N LEU A 87 5.76 -3.34 -1.48
CA LEU A 87 5.04 -2.40 -0.62
C LEU A 87 5.83 -2.14 0.66
N THR A 88 6.08 -0.89 1.00
CA THR A 88 6.49 -0.48 2.34
C THR A 88 5.32 0.12 3.11
N VAL A 89 5.23 -0.18 4.40
CA VAL A 89 4.26 0.42 5.32
C VAL A 89 4.99 0.96 6.55
N GLY A 90 4.64 2.17 6.96
CA GLY A 90 4.93 2.66 8.30
C GLY A 90 3.92 3.71 8.73
N LEU A 91 3.05 3.28 9.65
CA LEU A 91 1.98 4.09 10.21
C LEU A 91 2.27 4.28 11.69
N HIS A 92 2.38 5.52 12.15
CA HIS A 92 2.72 5.82 13.54
C HIS A 92 1.84 6.88 14.15
N VAL A 93 1.20 6.58 15.26
CA VAL A 93 0.52 7.55 16.12
C VAL A 93 1.00 7.30 17.55
N ASP A 94 1.33 8.36 18.27
CA ASP A 94 1.84 8.21 19.63
C ASP A 94 0.75 7.70 20.58
N ASN A 95 1.11 6.74 21.44
CA ASN A 95 0.19 6.10 22.39
C ASN A 95 -1.11 5.56 21.75
N ALA A 96 -1.02 5.07 20.50
CA ALA A 96 -2.18 4.60 19.75
C ALA A 96 -2.99 3.53 20.49
N GLY A 97 -4.28 3.81 20.68
CA GLY A 97 -5.29 2.84 21.10
C GLY A 97 -5.76 1.96 19.95
N ALA A 98 -6.66 1.03 20.24
CA ALA A 98 -7.23 0.14 19.22
C ALA A 98 -8.01 0.93 18.13
N ASP A 99 -8.75 1.96 18.53
CA ASP A 99 -9.53 2.80 17.60
C ASP A 99 -8.63 3.63 16.68
N ASP A 100 -7.49 4.11 17.20
CA ASP A 100 -6.49 4.85 16.44
C ASP A 100 -5.85 3.95 15.36
N ILE A 101 -5.47 2.73 15.75
CA ILE A 101 -4.94 1.73 14.82
C ILE A 101 -5.97 1.37 13.76
N ALA A 102 -7.22 1.14 14.16
CA ALA A 102 -8.30 0.83 13.23
C ALA A 102 -8.55 1.97 12.23
N LEU A 103 -8.48 3.22 12.68
CA LEU A 103 -8.63 4.40 11.83
C LEU A 103 -7.46 4.56 10.85
N LEU A 104 -6.21 4.36 11.30
CA LEU A 104 -5.03 4.36 10.42
C LEU A 104 -5.13 3.29 9.34
N VAL A 105 -5.48 2.06 9.72
CA VAL A 105 -5.65 0.95 8.78
C VAL A 105 -6.75 1.25 7.78
N LYS A 106 -7.90 1.77 8.23
CA LYS A 106 -8.99 2.19 7.35
C LYS A 106 -8.53 3.27 6.36
N ASN A 107 -7.81 4.29 6.82
CA ASN A 107 -7.32 5.35 5.94
C ASN A 107 -6.29 4.80 4.93
N ALA A 108 -5.42 3.87 5.35
CA ALA A 108 -4.51 3.19 4.44
C ALA A 108 -5.26 2.40 3.36
N GLU A 109 -6.33 1.69 3.72
CA GLU A 109 -7.17 0.97 2.77
C GLU A 109 -7.87 1.90 1.78
N GLU A 110 -8.35 3.08 2.22
CA GLU A 110 -8.98 4.09 1.37
C GLU A 110 -7.97 4.72 0.39
N ALA A 111 -6.77 5.05 0.87
CA ALA A 111 -5.68 5.56 0.02
C ALA A 111 -5.29 4.53 -1.04
N VAL A 112 -5.13 3.26 -0.64
CA VAL A 112 -4.84 2.13 -1.55
C VAL A 112 -5.97 1.89 -2.55
N ALA A 113 -7.24 1.98 -2.13
CA ALA A 113 -8.37 1.83 -3.04
C ALA A 113 -8.35 2.91 -4.13
N THR A 114 -8.02 4.15 -3.76
CA THR A 114 -7.93 5.27 -4.71
C THR A 114 -6.75 5.09 -5.67
N LEU A 115 -5.58 4.72 -5.15
CA LEU A 115 -4.40 4.37 -5.94
C LEU A 115 -4.72 3.27 -6.95
N THR A 116 -5.31 2.17 -6.50
CA THR A 116 -5.63 1.01 -7.34
C THR A 116 -6.59 1.38 -8.46
N ARG A 117 -7.63 2.17 -8.17
CA ARG A 117 -8.57 2.69 -9.20
C ARG A 117 -7.88 3.59 -10.22
N ALA A 118 -6.95 4.45 -9.78
CA ALA A 118 -6.19 5.29 -10.69
C ALA A 118 -5.31 4.45 -11.61
N MET A 119 -4.63 3.43 -11.08
CA MET A 119 -3.79 2.51 -11.84
C MET A 119 -4.57 1.71 -12.89
N GLN A 120 -5.77 1.22 -12.55
CA GLN A 120 -6.62 0.51 -13.50
C GLN A 120 -7.02 1.38 -14.71
N ARG A 121 -7.24 2.67 -14.51
CA ARG A 121 -7.56 3.61 -15.61
C ARG A 121 -6.37 3.82 -16.55
N VAL A 122 -5.16 3.85 -16.00
CA VAL A 122 -3.92 3.96 -16.80
C VAL A 122 -3.74 2.72 -17.66
N SER A 123 -3.92 1.52 -17.09
CA SER A 123 -3.83 0.26 -17.85
C SER A 123 -4.89 0.16 -18.95
N ALA A 124 -6.11 0.66 -18.71
CA ALA A 124 -7.19 0.69 -19.71
C ALA A 124 -6.91 1.67 -20.87
N GLY A 125 -6.17 2.75 -20.62
CA GLY A 125 -5.76 3.71 -21.65
C GLY A 125 -4.64 3.21 -22.56
N ILE A 126 -3.74 2.38 -22.03
CA ILE A 126 -2.60 1.80 -22.79
C ILE A 126 -3.06 0.66 -23.71
N SER A 127 -4.09 -0.11 -23.32
CA SER A 127 -4.60 -1.22 -24.15
C SER A 127 -5.42 -0.77 -25.38
N ARG A 128 -5.63 0.53 -25.59
CA ARG A 128 -6.42 1.09 -26.71
C ARG A 128 -5.57 1.90 -27.70
N ALA A 129 -4.25 1.87 -27.58
CA ALA A 129 -3.31 2.52 -28.51
C ALA A 129 -2.61 1.47 -29.39
#